data_AF-A0A818XRS1-F1
#
_entry.id   AF-A0A818XRS1-F1
#
_cell.length_a   1.000
_cell.length_b   1.000
_cell.length_c   1.000
_cell.angle_alpha   90.00
_cell.angle_beta   90.00
_cell.angle_gamma   90.00
#
_symmetry.space_group_name_H-M   'P 1'
#
loop_
_entity.id
_entity.type
_entity.pdbx_description
1 polymer ?
#
loop_
_entity_poly.entity_id
_entity_poly.type
_entity_poly.pdbx_seq_one_letter_code
_entity_poly.pdbx_strand_id
1 'polypeptide(L)'
;ELNPTPWTNYPTPATTYDPQQNDPSSTNPSGIWGELNPTPWTNYPTPATTYDPQQNDPSSTNPSGIWGWFSNNKVLATVVEKAKTGLETVITTVDPQMKQYIQPGHEINIVVTSAKDVKLTPVRDAFTHVFGRVTTQGIGVQSNVAPQPVGFEAGFKGAQQRIENLRRQNVVRSDQCVVSIENFIAELVPDMYFDLGYVLLSDPLNSIELHLFTQAIPVPIEYVYQARDRTPADYPLKWSGYMVTIGEILHSQLPLVNPEDWHEMMSGTSRRDIIYATCKSLAYMYKQRLNRQQ
;
A
#
# COMPACT_ATOMS: atom_id res chain seq x y z
N GLU A 1 31.66 28.50 -25.45
CA GLU A 1 31.52 27.88 -26.79
C GLU A 1 32.12 26.49 -26.77
N LEU A 2 31.28 25.45 -26.79
CA LEU A 2 31.62 24.12 -27.31
C LEU A 2 30.32 23.53 -27.85
N ASN A 3 30.27 23.37 -29.16
CA ASN A 3 29.16 22.81 -29.92
C ASN A 3 29.10 21.27 -29.70
N PRO A 4 27.91 20.66 -29.69
CA PRO A 4 27.73 19.23 -29.42
C PRO A 4 27.95 18.36 -30.67
N THR A 5 28.49 17.16 -30.47
CA THR A 5 28.52 16.09 -31.49
C THR A 5 27.19 15.32 -31.50
N PRO A 6 26.64 14.98 -32.69
CA PRO A 6 25.39 14.24 -32.79
C PRO A 6 25.59 12.72 -32.75
N TRP A 7 24.69 12.04 -32.06
CA TRP A 7 24.55 10.58 -32.09
C TRP A 7 23.98 10.13 -33.44
N THR A 8 24.71 9.26 -34.14
CA THR A 8 24.28 8.60 -35.37
C THR A 8 23.66 7.23 -35.10
N ASN A 9 22.48 7.01 -35.69
CA ASN A 9 21.91 5.79 -36.29
C ASN A 9 21.65 4.54 -35.43
N TYR A 10 20.37 4.33 -35.09
CA TYR A 10 19.78 3.00 -34.96
C TYR A 10 19.11 2.59 -36.29
N PRO A 11 19.29 1.36 -36.79
CA PRO A 11 18.58 0.88 -37.97
C PRO A 11 17.13 0.47 -37.62
N THR A 12 16.17 0.99 -38.38
CA THR A 12 14.77 0.54 -38.43
C THR A 12 14.65 -0.80 -39.18
N PRO A 13 13.91 -1.80 -38.66
CA PRO A 13 13.49 -2.94 -39.46
C PRO A 13 12.32 -2.54 -40.36
N ALA A 14 12.49 -2.71 -41.67
CA ALA A 14 11.39 -2.67 -42.64
C ALA A 14 10.69 -4.04 -42.66
N THR A 15 9.37 -4.06 -42.50
CA THR A 15 8.53 -5.20 -42.88
C THR A 15 7.45 -4.73 -43.83
N THR A 16 7.64 -5.09 -45.08
CA THR A 16 6.67 -4.99 -46.18
C THR A 16 5.61 -6.08 -45.97
N TYR A 17 4.34 -5.69 -45.98
CA TYR A 17 3.19 -6.60 -45.97
C TYR A 17 2.79 -6.89 -47.41
N ASP A 18 2.68 -8.17 -47.79
CA ASP A 18 2.06 -8.62 -49.04
C ASP A 18 1.11 -9.80 -48.73
N PRO A 19 -0.20 -9.72 -49.06
CA PRO A 19 -1.15 -10.78 -48.74
C PRO A 19 -1.56 -11.55 -50.00
N GLN A 20 -1.27 -12.86 -50.07
CA GLN A 20 -2.14 -13.88 -50.72
C GLN A 20 -1.51 -15.30 -50.73
N GLN A 21 -2.19 -16.28 -50.10
CA GLN A 21 -2.56 -17.63 -50.64
C GLN A 21 -2.65 -18.75 -49.57
N ASN A 22 -3.89 -19.20 -49.34
CA ASN A 22 -4.44 -20.58 -49.21
C ASN A 22 -3.74 -21.69 -48.37
N ASP A 23 -4.35 -22.00 -47.20
CA ASP A 23 -5.02 -23.25 -46.72
C ASP A 23 -4.51 -24.68 -47.12
N PRO A 24 -4.92 -25.79 -46.45
CA PRO A 24 -4.72 -26.26 -45.06
C PRO A 24 -3.92 -27.60 -45.00
N SER A 25 -3.26 -27.94 -43.88
CA SER A 25 -3.18 -29.30 -43.30
C SER A 25 -2.15 -29.45 -42.17
N SER A 26 -2.51 -30.34 -41.25
CA SER A 26 -1.81 -30.87 -40.08
C SER A 26 -0.28 -30.81 -40.02
N THR A 27 0.26 -30.42 -38.86
CA THR A 27 0.91 -31.37 -37.92
C THR A 27 1.23 -30.68 -36.60
N ASN A 28 0.85 -31.35 -35.52
CA ASN A 28 1.03 -30.96 -34.13
C ASN A 28 2.44 -31.36 -33.67
N PRO A 29 3.16 -30.53 -32.91
CA PRO A 29 4.10 -31.03 -31.91
C PRO A 29 3.63 -30.63 -30.52
N SER A 30 3.06 -31.61 -29.84
CA SER A 30 2.92 -31.68 -28.39
C SER A 30 4.27 -31.43 -27.70
N GLY A 31 4.29 -30.53 -26.70
CA GLY A 31 5.40 -30.43 -25.77
C GLY A 31 5.36 -29.24 -24.81
N ILE A 32 4.97 -29.54 -23.57
CA ILE A 32 5.34 -28.84 -22.33
C ILE A 32 4.60 -27.52 -22.03
N TRP A 33 3.33 -27.63 -21.63
CA TRP A 33 2.75 -26.97 -20.43
C TRP A 33 1.51 -27.78 -20.04
N GLY A 34 1.55 -28.41 -18.86
CA GLY A 34 0.39 -29.15 -18.34
C GLY A 34 -0.74 -28.18 -17.99
N GLU A 35 -1.94 -28.48 -18.50
CA GLU A 35 -3.19 -27.82 -18.11
C GLU A 35 -3.43 -28.03 -16.61
N LEU A 36 -3.31 -26.96 -15.82
CA LEU A 36 -3.87 -26.92 -14.47
C LEU A 36 -5.31 -26.38 -14.59
N ASN A 37 -6.27 -27.29 -14.66
CA ASN A 37 -7.67 -26.97 -14.37
C ASN A 37 -7.80 -26.62 -12.89
N PRO A 38 -8.30 -25.43 -12.50
CA PRO A 38 -8.64 -25.18 -11.10
C PRO A 38 -9.92 -25.95 -10.77
N THR A 39 -9.78 -27.04 -10.01
CA THR A 39 -10.91 -27.67 -9.34
C THR A 39 -11.47 -26.73 -8.26
N PRO A 40 -12.80 -26.64 -8.08
CA PRO A 40 -13.39 -25.84 -7.00
C PRO A 40 -12.93 -26.36 -5.63
N TRP A 41 -12.43 -25.45 -4.78
CA TRP A 41 -12.09 -25.76 -3.39
C TRP A 41 -13.36 -26.04 -2.60
N THR A 42 -13.75 -27.31 -2.49
CA THR A 42 -14.74 -27.76 -1.51
C THR A 42 -14.11 -28.79 -0.57
N ASN A 43 -14.32 -28.53 0.73
CA ASN A 43 -14.09 -29.38 1.90
C ASN A 43 -12.73 -29.27 2.61
N TYR A 44 -12.74 -28.50 3.70
CA TYR A 44 -11.97 -28.83 4.92
C TYR A 44 -12.89 -28.84 6.15
N PRO A 45 -12.61 -29.67 7.17
CA PRO A 45 -13.53 -29.97 8.25
C PRO A 45 -13.53 -28.89 9.34
N THR A 46 -14.72 -28.49 9.80
CA THR A 46 -14.94 -27.63 10.97
C THR A 46 -14.68 -28.37 12.28
N PRO A 47 -13.90 -27.82 13.23
CA PRO A 47 -13.96 -28.23 14.63
C PRO A 47 -15.26 -27.69 15.26
N ALA A 48 -16.03 -28.59 15.87
CA ALA A 48 -17.25 -28.26 16.58
C ALA A 48 -16.96 -27.42 17.83
N THR A 49 -17.62 -26.26 17.94
CA THR A 49 -17.91 -25.63 19.23
C THR A 49 -19.36 -25.19 19.25
N THR A 50 -20.10 -25.75 20.19
CA THR A 50 -21.52 -25.57 20.45
C THR A 50 -21.75 -24.23 21.15
N TYR A 51 -22.57 -23.36 20.57
CA TYR A 51 -23.25 -22.28 21.30
C TYR A 51 -24.72 -22.22 20.86
N ASP A 52 -25.60 -22.37 21.84
CA ASP A 52 -27.06 -22.40 21.73
C ASP A 52 -27.63 -20.96 21.70
N PRO A 53 -28.53 -20.58 20.77
CA PRO A 53 -29.08 -19.23 20.71
C PRO A 53 -30.40 -19.12 21.48
N GLN A 54 -30.45 -18.21 22.46
CA GLN A 54 -31.73 -17.68 22.95
C GLN A 54 -32.06 -16.34 22.32
N GLN A 55 -33.25 -16.32 21.72
CA GLN A 55 -33.96 -15.26 21.01
C GLN A 55 -34.13 -13.98 21.85
N ASN A 56 -34.16 -12.83 21.16
CA ASN A 56 -35.32 -11.95 21.19
C ASN A 56 -35.23 -10.91 20.05
N ASP A 57 -36.22 -10.97 19.17
CA ASP A 57 -36.58 -9.94 18.20
C ASP A 57 -37.83 -9.22 18.76
N PRO A 58 -37.98 -7.90 18.54
CA PRO A 58 -39.07 -7.55 17.64
C PRO A 58 -38.73 -6.41 16.67
N SER A 59 -38.82 -6.74 15.38
CA SER A 59 -39.50 -6.01 14.30
C SER A 59 -39.44 -4.47 14.35
N SER A 60 -38.59 -3.90 13.50
CA SER A 60 -38.93 -2.65 12.81
C SER A 60 -38.40 -2.66 11.38
N THR A 61 -39.34 -2.47 10.46
CA THR A 61 -39.18 -2.39 9.02
C THR A 61 -38.54 -1.04 8.67
N ASN A 62 -37.36 -1.05 8.03
CA ASN A 62 -36.90 0.00 7.12
C ASN A 62 -35.72 -0.52 6.25
N PRO A 63 -35.63 -0.13 4.97
CA PRO A 63 -34.63 -0.64 4.05
C PRO A 63 -33.27 0.02 4.31
N SER A 64 -32.27 -0.79 4.66
CA SER A 64 -30.91 -0.36 4.98
C SER A 64 -30.20 0.23 3.76
N GLY A 65 -30.13 1.56 3.72
CA GLY A 65 -29.18 2.31 2.91
C GLY A 65 -27.80 2.35 3.58
N ILE A 66 -26.77 2.10 2.76
CA ILE A 66 -25.58 2.95 2.56
C ILE A 66 -25.40 4.13 3.54
N TRP A 67 -24.16 4.34 4.01
CA TRP A 67 -23.61 5.52 4.75
C TRP A 67 -23.32 5.40 6.26
N GLY A 68 -22.59 4.36 6.69
CA GLY A 68 -22.17 4.17 8.10
C GLY A 68 -20.80 4.71 8.54
N TRP A 69 -20.02 5.42 7.70
CA TRP A 69 -18.62 5.79 8.04
C TRP A 69 -18.30 7.29 8.07
N PHE A 70 -19.32 8.16 8.00
CA PHE A 70 -19.15 9.59 8.21
C PHE A 70 -19.73 10.00 9.56
N SER A 71 -18.88 10.14 10.60
CA SER A 71 -18.97 11.15 11.68
C SER A 71 -18.09 10.78 12.88
N ASN A 72 -16.92 11.43 13.03
CA ASN A 72 -16.56 12.25 14.20
C ASN A 72 -15.05 12.50 14.28
N ASN A 73 -14.63 13.71 13.93
CA ASN A 73 -13.40 14.31 14.45
C ASN A 73 -13.71 15.75 14.88
N LYS A 74 -13.87 15.92 16.20
CA LYS A 74 -13.73 17.17 16.98
C LYS A 74 -13.15 16.68 18.32
N VAL A 75 -12.02 17.17 18.83
CA VAL A 75 -11.94 18.41 19.61
C VAL A 75 -10.45 18.67 20.00
N LEU A 76 -10.00 19.88 19.67
CA LEU A 76 -9.08 20.82 20.35
C LEU A 76 -7.58 20.53 20.57
N ALA A 77 -6.78 21.43 19.98
CA ALA A 77 -5.47 21.86 20.45
C ALA A 77 -5.58 22.81 21.66
N THR A 78 -4.54 22.87 22.51
CA THR A 78 -3.86 24.11 22.99
C THR A 78 -2.70 23.78 23.97
N VAL A 79 -1.45 24.05 23.53
CA VAL A 79 -0.27 24.77 24.13
C VAL A 79 0.10 24.46 25.62
N VAL A 80 1.37 24.26 26.04
CA VAL A 80 2.44 25.28 26.19
C VAL A 80 3.82 24.63 26.48
N GLU A 81 4.83 25.36 26.02
CA GLU A 81 6.29 25.24 26.04
C GLU A 81 6.99 25.47 27.42
N LYS A 82 8.29 25.10 27.47
CA LYS A 82 9.37 25.39 28.47
C LYS A 82 9.64 24.29 29.50
N ALA A 83 10.88 23.93 29.87
CA ALA A 83 12.24 24.22 29.38
C ALA A 83 13.24 23.34 30.18
N LYS A 84 14.47 23.30 29.67
CA LYS A 84 15.76 23.23 30.38
C LYS A 84 16.52 21.89 30.38
N THR A 85 17.69 22.03 29.81
CA THR A 85 18.91 21.21 29.76
C THR A 85 19.21 20.42 31.04
N GLY A 86 19.46 19.13 30.87
CA GLY A 86 20.06 18.25 31.86
C GLY A 86 20.91 17.21 31.15
N LEU A 87 22.23 17.43 31.13
CA LEU A 87 23.24 16.44 30.79
C LEU A 87 23.21 15.34 31.86
N GLU A 88 22.78 14.14 31.49
CA GLU A 88 23.10 12.92 32.20
C GLU A 88 23.84 12.03 31.19
N THR A 89 25.17 12.21 31.10
CA THR A 89 26.04 11.27 30.40
C THR A 89 26.05 9.99 31.21
N VAL A 90 25.09 9.10 30.96
CA VAL A 90 25.20 7.73 31.45
C VAL A 90 26.33 7.09 30.66
N ILE A 91 27.51 7.06 31.27
CA ILE A 91 28.64 6.23 30.84
C ILE A 91 28.23 4.79 31.17
N THR A 92 27.39 4.19 30.33
CA THR A 92 27.31 2.73 30.30
C THR A 92 28.65 2.27 29.75
N THR A 93 29.38 1.51 30.56
CA THR A 93 30.49 0.68 30.10
C THR A 93 29.91 -0.33 29.11
N VAL A 94 29.72 0.11 27.87
CA VAL A 94 29.30 -0.76 26.77
C VAL A 94 30.46 -1.72 26.54
N ASP A 95 30.20 -3.00 26.81
CA ASP A 95 31.07 -4.11 26.43
C ASP A 95 31.52 -3.90 24.97
N PRO A 96 32.83 -3.99 24.64
CA PRO A 96 33.32 -3.88 23.28
C PRO A 96 32.58 -4.76 22.26
N GLN A 97 31.96 -5.87 22.70
CA GLN A 97 31.15 -6.74 21.84
C GLN A 97 29.73 -6.20 21.52
N MET A 98 29.26 -5.16 22.22
CA MET A 98 27.96 -4.50 22.02
C MET A 98 28.05 -3.17 21.26
N LYS A 99 29.26 -2.70 20.92
CA LYS A 99 29.50 -1.45 20.17
C LYS A 99 28.81 -1.38 18.80
N GLN A 100 28.45 -2.52 18.21
CA GLN A 100 27.78 -2.57 16.90
C GLN A 100 26.26 -2.30 16.97
N TYR A 101 25.65 -2.23 18.16
CA TYR A 101 24.19 -2.06 18.31
C TYR A 101 23.74 -0.74 18.91
N ILE A 102 24.66 0.11 19.37
CA ILE A 102 24.31 1.41 19.93
C ILE A 102 25.13 2.47 19.19
N GLN A 103 24.74 2.75 17.95
CA GLN A 103 25.05 4.06 17.40
C GLN A 103 24.17 5.06 18.16
N PRO A 104 24.73 6.13 18.75
CA PRO A 104 23.93 7.21 19.30
C PRO A 104 23.19 7.89 18.13
N GLY A 105 22.03 7.33 17.79
CA GLY A 105 21.25 7.71 16.63
C GLY A 105 20.36 8.89 16.96
N HIS A 106 20.37 9.91 16.10
CA HIS A 106 19.32 10.92 16.05
C HIS A 106 17.96 10.25 16.15
N GLU A 107 17.13 10.68 17.10
CA GLU A 107 15.73 10.26 17.17
C GLU A 107 15.05 10.64 15.84
N ILE A 108 14.66 9.64 15.06
CA ILE A 108 13.95 9.89 13.80
C ILE A 108 12.47 10.09 14.12
N ASN A 109 11.92 11.22 13.68
CA ASN A 109 10.51 11.54 13.78
C ASN A 109 9.83 11.33 12.42
N ILE A 110 8.81 10.48 12.37
CA ILE A 110 8.11 10.13 11.12
C ILE A 110 6.62 10.32 11.29
N VAL A 111 6.00 11.01 10.35
CA VAL A 111 4.54 11.03 10.22
C VAL A 111 4.10 9.99 9.22
N VAL A 112 3.10 9.18 9.57
CA VAL A 112 2.43 8.27 8.64
C VAL A 112 1.09 8.87 8.27
N THR A 113 0.76 8.94 6.97
CA THR A 113 -0.50 9.53 6.48
C THR A 113 -1.72 8.64 6.69
N SER A 114 -1.74 7.87 7.77
CA SER A 114 -2.84 7.01 8.21
C SER A 114 -2.80 6.86 9.72
N ALA A 115 -3.97 6.95 10.36
CA ALA A 115 -4.16 6.60 11.77
C ALA A 115 -4.53 5.11 11.97
N LYS A 116 -4.82 4.37 10.89
CA LYS A 116 -5.13 2.93 10.98
C LYS A 116 -3.89 2.13 11.39
N ASP A 117 -4.04 1.26 12.39
CA ASP A 117 -2.93 0.44 12.91
C ASP A 117 -2.30 -0.46 11.85
N VAL A 118 -3.11 -1.02 10.93
CA VAL A 118 -2.62 -1.87 9.82
C VAL A 118 -1.57 -1.17 8.94
N LYS A 119 -1.52 0.18 8.92
CA LYS A 119 -0.50 0.97 8.21
C LYS A 119 0.53 1.57 9.17
N LEU A 120 0.09 2.14 10.30
CA LEU A 120 0.97 2.84 11.24
C LEU A 120 1.98 1.89 11.90
N THR A 121 1.49 0.77 12.41
CA THR A 121 2.30 -0.16 13.19
C THR A 121 3.43 -0.81 12.36
N PRO A 122 3.23 -1.32 11.13
CA PRO A 122 4.34 -1.88 10.36
C PRO A 122 5.40 -0.84 9.96
N VAL A 123 5.01 0.41 9.72
CA VAL A 123 5.98 1.50 9.48
C VAL A 123 6.83 1.72 10.72
N ARG A 124 6.20 1.91 11.89
CA ARG A 124 6.91 2.11 13.15
C ARG A 124 7.88 0.97 13.43
N ASP A 125 7.43 -0.28 13.30
CA ASP A 125 8.23 -1.45 13.63
C ASP A 125 9.40 -1.61 12.65
N ALA A 126 9.18 -1.35 11.36
CA ALA A 126 10.22 -1.38 10.34
C ALA A 126 11.31 -0.31 10.55
N PHE A 127 10.91 0.93 10.84
CA PHE A 127 11.87 2.00 11.09
C PHE A 127 12.59 1.80 12.43
N THR A 128 11.89 1.33 13.47
CA THR A 128 12.51 0.95 14.75
C THR A 128 13.56 -0.14 14.55
N HIS A 129 13.28 -1.14 13.71
CA HIS A 129 14.24 -2.19 13.38
C HIS A 129 15.55 -1.64 12.78
N VAL A 130 15.48 -0.60 11.96
CA VAL A 130 16.64 -0.05 11.23
C VAL A 130 17.38 1.06 12.00
N PHE A 131 16.65 1.88 12.74
CA PHE A 131 17.18 3.06 13.44
C PHE A 131 17.31 2.86 14.96
N GLY A 132 16.73 1.81 15.53
CA GLY A 132 16.73 1.52 16.97
C GLY A 132 15.71 2.35 17.74
N ARG A 133 15.74 3.68 17.61
CA ARG A 133 14.81 4.60 18.29
C ARG A 133 14.12 5.53 17.28
N VAL A 134 12.79 5.42 17.19
CA VAL A 134 11.95 6.17 16.25
C VAL A 134 10.67 6.59 16.94
N THR A 135 10.26 7.83 16.71
CA THR A 135 8.95 8.34 17.11
C THR A 135 8.07 8.42 15.87
N THR A 136 6.93 7.71 15.88
CA THR A 136 5.99 7.71 14.76
C THR A 136 4.63 8.25 15.17
N GLN A 137 4.05 9.10 14.33
CA GLN A 137 2.71 9.64 14.51
C GLN A 137 1.83 9.28 13.30
N GLY A 138 0.70 8.63 13.54
CA GLY A 138 -0.30 8.37 12.50
C GLY A 138 -1.30 9.52 12.41
N ILE A 139 -1.51 10.06 11.21
CA ILE A 139 -2.47 11.13 10.96
C ILE A 139 -3.40 10.70 9.83
N GLY A 140 -4.69 10.58 10.13
CA GLY A 140 -5.71 10.28 9.13
C GLY A 140 -5.89 11.46 8.18
N VAL A 141 -5.74 11.20 6.88
CA VAL A 141 -5.94 12.19 5.80
C VAL A 141 -6.54 11.49 4.60
N GLN A 142 -7.45 12.15 3.89
CA GLN A 142 -8.05 11.62 2.67
C GLN A 142 -7.21 12.02 1.44
N SER A 143 -7.25 11.18 0.41
CA SER A 143 -6.79 11.50 -0.96
C SER A 143 -8.00 11.78 -1.85
N ASN A 144 -7.76 12.39 -3.02
CA ASN A 144 -8.80 12.66 -4.02
C ASN A 144 -8.80 11.57 -5.11
N VAL A 145 -8.52 10.33 -4.74
CA VAL A 145 -8.60 9.16 -5.63
C VAL A 145 -9.74 8.26 -5.17
N ALA A 146 -10.20 7.37 -6.05
CA ALA A 146 -11.27 6.44 -5.78
C ALA A 146 -10.95 5.52 -4.58
N PRO A 147 -11.95 5.01 -3.84
CA PRO A 147 -11.75 4.05 -2.76
C PRO A 147 -10.93 2.83 -3.15
N GLN A 148 -11.11 2.34 -4.39
CA GLN A 148 -10.26 1.34 -5.00
C GLN A 148 -9.47 1.97 -6.14
N PRO A 149 -8.26 2.48 -5.87
CA PRO A 149 -7.39 2.99 -6.93
C PRO A 149 -7.05 1.87 -7.93
N VAL A 150 -7.01 2.23 -9.21
CA VAL A 150 -6.66 1.32 -10.31
C VAL A 150 -5.51 1.93 -11.10
N GLY A 151 -4.44 1.15 -11.26
CA GLY A 151 -3.22 1.54 -11.96
C GLY A 151 -2.21 2.26 -11.06
N PHE A 152 -0.95 2.20 -11.49
CA PHE A 152 0.20 2.78 -10.79
C PHE A 152 0.07 4.29 -10.55
N GLU A 153 -0.47 5.02 -11.53
CA GLU A 153 -0.65 6.46 -11.41
C GLU A 153 -1.62 6.84 -10.29
N ALA A 154 -2.75 6.12 -10.15
CA ALA A 154 -3.71 6.37 -9.09
C ALA A 154 -3.10 6.11 -7.70
N GLY A 155 -2.34 5.01 -7.55
CA GLY A 155 -1.60 4.72 -6.32
C GLY A 155 -0.59 5.82 -5.97
N PHE A 156 0.21 6.26 -6.94
CA PHE A 156 1.16 7.37 -6.76
C PHE A 156 0.44 8.67 -6.37
N LYS A 157 -0.59 9.07 -7.12
CA LYS A 157 -1.34 10.31 -6.86
C LYS A 157 -2.03 10.28 -5.50
N GLY A 158 -2.61 9.15 -5.10
CA GLY A 158 -3.21 9.00 -3.79
C GLY A 158 -2.19 9.20 -2.67
N ALA A 159 -1.03 8.52 -2.76
CA ALA A 159 0.04 8.65 -1.78
C ALA A 159 0.59 10.09 -1.70
N GLN A 160 0.84 10.71 -2.85
CA GLN A 160 1.34 12.09 -2.95
C GLN A 160 0.34 13.10 -2.36
N GLN A 161 -0.93 13.03 -2.76
CA GLN A 161 -1.97 13.95 -2.30
C GLN A 161 -2.18 13.90 -0.79
N ARG A 162 -2.04 12.73 -0.15
CA ARG A 162 -2.11 12.62 1.31
C ARG A 162 -1.04 13.46 2.00
N ILE A 163 0.20 13.42 1.51
CA ILE A 163 1.31 14.23 2.05
C ILE A 163 1.03 15.72 1.80
N GLU A 164 0.64 16.07 0.58
CA GLU A 164 0.33 17.45 0.21
C GLU A 164 -0.82 18.03 1.02
N ASN A 165 -1.86 17.24 1.28
CA ASN A 165 -3.01 17.66 2.07
C ASN A 165 -2.62 17.94 3.52
N LEU A 166 -1.78 17.10 4.14
CA LEU A 166 -1.28 17.35 5.50
C LEU A 166 -0.43 18.63 5.58
N ARG A 167 0.44 18.86 4.60
CA ARG A 167 1.26 20.08 4.54
C ARG A 167 0.40 21.33 4.28
N ARG A 168 -0.55 21.26 3.33
CA ARG A 168 -1.45 22.38 3.00
C ARG A 168 -2.34 22.77 4.18
N GLN A 169 -2.74 21.81 4.99
CA GLN A 169 -3.54 22.03 6.21
C GLN A 169 -2.69 22.44 7.42
N ASN A 170 -1.36 22.58 7.28
CA ASN A 170 -0.41 22.86 8.36
C ASN A 170 -0.49 21.86 9.54
N VAL A 171 -0.93 20.63 9.26
CA VAL A 171 -0.97 19.54 10.27
C VAL A 171 0.41 18.94 10.47
N VAL A 172 1.25 18.98 9.43
CA VAL A 172 2.64 18.51 9.42
C VAL A 172 3.53 19.65 8.95
N ARG A 173 4.70 19.82 9.57
CA ARG A 173 5.65 20.87 9.18
C ARG A 173 6.21 20.61 7.77
N SER A 174 6.57 21.67 7.06
CA SER A 174 7.06 21.57 5.68
C SER A 174 8.36 20.79 5.52
N ASP A 175 9.14 20.65 6.58
CA ASP A 175 10.44 19.99 6.66
C ASP A 175 10.38 18.62 7.37
N GLN A 176 9.20 18.16 7.78
CA GLN A 176 9.05 16.88 8.49
C GLN A 176 9.05 15.69 7.53
N CYS A 177 9.70 14.60 7.93
CA CYS A 177 9.70 13.33 7.21
C CYS A 177 8.31 12.67 7.30
N VAL A 178 7.73 12.34 6.14
CA VAL A 178 6.40 11.76 6.01
C VAL A 178 6.45 10.49 5.18
N VAL A 179 5.79 9.43 5.65
CA VAL A 179 5.55 8.18 4.93
C VAL A 179 4.06 8.06 4.57
N SER A 180 3.77 7.82 3.30
CA SER A 180 2.43 7.62 2.77
C SER A 180 2.31 6.26 2.10
N ILE A 181 1.19 5.58 2.32
CA ILE A 181 0.91 4.25 1.78
C ILE A 181 -0.48 4.27 1.13
N GLU A 182 -0.54 4.03 -0.17
CA GLU A 182 -1.79 3.92 -0.94
C GLU A 182 -1.86 2.56 -1.64
N ASN A 183 -2.88 1.76 -1.35
CA ASN A 183 -3.08 0.50 -2.07
C ASN A 183 -3.84 0.76 -3.37
N PHE A 184 -3.51 0.01 -4.42
CA PHE A 184 -4.14 0.06 -5.72
C PHE A 184 -4.13 -1.33 -6.34
N ILE A 185 -5.03 -1.58 -7.29
CA ILE A 185 -4.95 -2.76 -8.13
C ILE A 185 -4.38 -2.41 -9.50
N ALA A 186 -3.62 -3.31 -10.11
CA ALA A 186 -3.12 -3.14 -11.46
C ALA A 186 -3.06 -4.47 -12.19
N GLU A 187 -3.32 -4.40 -13.50
CA GLU A 187 -3.04 -5.49 -14.42
C GLU A 187 -1.54 -5.50 -14.72
N LEU A 188 -0.84 -6.58 -14.34
CA LEU A 188 0.60 -6.71 -14.58
C LEU A 188 0.92 -7.59 -15.79
N VAL A 189 -0.01 -8.51 -16.09
CA VAL A 189 0.01 -9.43 -17.23
C VAL A 189 -1.43 -9.46 -17.76
N PRO A 190 -1.67 -9.68 -19.07
CA PRO A 190 -3.03 -9.71 -19.62
C PRO A 190 -3.98 -10.57 -18.78
N ASP A 191 -5.11 -9.98 -18.39
CA ASP A 191 -6.17 -10.58 -17.55
C ASP A 191 -5.71 -11.00 -16.13
N MET A 192 -4.53 -10.57 -15.68
CA MET A 192 -4.00 -10.85 -14.35
C MET A 192 -3.83 -9.57 -13.54
N TYR A 193 -4.77 -9.37 -12.63
CA TYR A 193 -4.77 -8.25 -11.70
C TYR A 193 -4.08 -8.60 -10.38
N PHE A 194 -3.44 -7.60 -9.80
CA PHE A 194 -2.74 -7.71 -8.53
C PHE A 194 -3.05 -6.49 -7.66
N ASP A 195 -3.14 -6.69 -6.34
CA ASP A 195 -3.09 -5.61 -5.35
C ASP A 195 -1.62 -5.29 -5.03
N LEU A 196 -1.30 -3.99 -5.04
CA LEU A 196 -0.01 -3.45 -4.64
C LEU A 196 -0.22 -2.22 -3.75
N GLY A 197 0.74 -1.95 -2.88
CA GLY A 197 0.85 -0.70 -2.13
C GLY A 197 1.94 0.19 -2.72
N TYR A 198 1.60 1.45 -3.01
CA TYR A 198 2.57 2.50 -3.26
C TYR A 198 3.05 3.08 -1.92
N VAL A 199 4.33 2.94 -1.61
CA VAL A 199 4.95 3.46 -0.39
C VAL A 199 5.87 4.62 -0.74
N LEU A 200 5.50 5.82 -0.30
CA LEU A 200 6.22 7.06 -0.53
C LEU A 200 6.81 7.58 0.77
N LEU A 201 8.12 7.81 0.82
CA LEU A 201 8.76 8.63 1.85
C LEU A 201 9.16 9.97 1.27
N SER A 202 8.78 11.06 1.93
CA SER A 202 9.16 12.43 1.59
C SER A 202 9.77 13.11 2.80
N ASP A 203 11.05 13.45 2.69
CA ASP A 203 11.80 14.24 3.67
C ASP A 203 12.42 15.47 2.98
N PRO A 204 11.71 16.61 2.98
CA PRO A 204 12.18 17.82 2.33
C PRO A 204 13.42 18.43 3.00
N LEU A 205 13.59 18.26 4.32
CA LEU A 205 14.73 18.81 5.04
C LEU A 205 16.05 18.27 4.48
N ASN A 206 16.08 16.96 4.26
CA ASN A 206 17.23 16.27 3.70
C ASN A 206 17.14 16.12 2.18
N SER A 207 16.10 16.66 1.53
CA SER A 207 15.87 16.48 0.08
C SER A 207 15.87 15.00 -0.35
N ILE A 208 15.26 14.13 0.47
CA ILE A 208 15.15 12.70 0.20
C ILE A 208 13.70 12.36 -0.14
N GLU A 209 13.52 11.75 -1.31
CA GLU A 209 12.26 11.13 -1.71
C GLU A 209 12.52 9.69 -2.16
N LEU A 210 11.74 8.74 -1.64
CA LEU A 210 11.87 7.32 -1.94
C LEU A 210 10.52 6.72 -2.28
N HIS A 211 10.49 5.88 -3.32
CA HIS A 211 9.30 5.25 -3.86
C HIS A 211 9.51 3.74 -3.92
N LEU A 212 8.64 3.00 -3.26
CA LEU A 212 8.66 1.53 -3.27
C LEU A 212 7.26 1.00 -3.53
N PHE A 213 7.21 -0.21 -4.08
CA PHE A 213 5.99 -1.01 -4.19
C PHE A 213 6.02 -2.15 -3.18
N THR A 214 4.86 -2.54 -2.68
CA THR A 214 4.74 -3.79 -1.93
C THR A 214 4.84 -5.00 -2.84
N GLN A 215 4.98 -6.18 -2.22
CA GLN A 215 4.74 -7.44 -2.91
C GLN A 215 3.35 -7.40 -3.57
N ALA A 216 3.28 -7.88 -4.81
CA ALA A 216 2.04 -7.99 -5.56
C ALA A 216 1.26 -9.22 -5.10
N ILE A 217 -0.01 -9.03 -4.75
CA ILE A 217 -0.90 -10.12 -4.34
C ILE A 217 -1.95 -10.34 -5.44
N PRO A 218 -2.05 -11.55 -6.04
CA PRO A 218 -3.02 -11.82 -7.09
C PRO A 218 -4.45 -11.52 -6.66
N VAL A 219 -5.20 -10.86 -7.54
CA VAL A 219 -6.63 -10.56 -7.38
C VAL A 219 -7.39 -11.33 -8.47
N PRO A 220 -8.30 -12.25 -8.10
CA PRO A 220 -9.18 -12.90 -9.07
C PRO A 220 -9.96 -11.86 -9.89
N ILE A 221 -9.93 -12.03 -11.22
CA ILE A 221 -10.44 -11.05 -12.17
C ILE A 221 -11.95 -10.83 -12.01
N GLU A 222 -12.68 -11.82 -11.50
CA GLU A 222 -14.12 -11.76 -11.23
C GLU A 222 -14.45 -10.65 -10.22
N TYR A 223 -13.58 -10.43 -9.24
CA TYR A 223 -13.77 -9.34 -8.26
C TYR A 223 -13.46 -7.97 -8.86
N VAL A 224 -12.53 -7.90 -9.81
CA VAL A 224 -12.22 -6.67 -10.55
C VAL A 224 -13.39 -6.29 -11.45
N TYR A 225 -13.97 -7.24 -12.17
CA TYR A 225 -15.17 -7.01 -12.98
C TYR A 225 -16.36 -6.57 -12.13
N GLN A 226 -16.58 -7.19 -10.96
CA GLN A 226 -17.62 -6.74 -10.05
C GLN A 226 -17.38 -5.31 -9.54
N ALA A 227 -16.14 -4.92 -9.23
CA ALA A 227 -15.82 -3.55 -8.83
C ALA A 227 -16.10 -2.55 -9.95
N ARG A 228 -15.71 -2.90 -11.18
CA ARG A 228 -15.97 -2.11 -12.39
C ARG A 228 -17.46 -1.95 -12.64
N ASP A 229 -18.21 -3.05 -12.64
CA ASP A 229 -19.63 -3.06 -12.99
C ASP A 229 -20.49 -2.35 -11.93
N ARG A 230 -20.05 -2.35 -10.67
CA ARG A 230 -20.65 -1.57 -9.58
C ARG A 230 -20.26 -0.09 -9.60
N THR A 231 -19.37 0.34 -10.50
CA THR A 231 -18.94 1.75 -10.61
C THR A 231 -19.72 2.46 -11.73
N PRO A 232 -20.60 3.43 -11.41
CA PRO A 232 -21.36 4.19 -12.38
C PRO A 232 -20.49 4.88 -13.43
N ALA A 233 -21.05 5.07 -14.62
CA ALA A 233 -20.34 5.71 -15.73
C ALA A 233 -19.95 7.17 -15.42
N ASP A 234 -20.77 7.85 -14.63
CA ASP A 234 -20.65 9.24 -14.19
C ASP A 234 -19.94 9.40 -12.82
N TYR A 235 -19.33 8.32 -12.30
CA TYR A 235 -18.61 8.36 -11.03
C TYR A 235 -17.46 9.41 -11.07
N PRO A 236 -17.44 10.42 -10.17
CA PRO A 236 -16.51 11.55 -10.29
C PRO A 236 -15.02 11.18 -10.24
N LEU A 237 -14.68 10.10 -9.55
CA LEU A 237 -13.30 9.64 -9.37
C LEU A 237 -12.94 8.47 -10.31
N LYS A 238 -13.76 8.20 -11.33
CA LYS A 238 -13.56 7.10 -12.29
C LYS A 238 -12.21 7.13 -12.99
N TRP A 239 -11.62 8.33 -13.15
CA TRP A 239 -10.27 8.50 -13.68
C TRP A 239 -9.19 7.76 -12.87
N SER A 240 -9.45 7.52 -11.58
CA SER A 240 -8.49 6.93 -10.64
C SER A 240 -8.86 5.52 -10.18
N GLY A 241 -10.05 5.01 -10.50
CA GLY A 241 -10.44 3.65 -10.15
C GLY A 241 -11.93 3.46 -9.86
N TYR A 242 -12.22 2.47 -9.02
CA TYR A 242 -13.57 1.97 -8.76
C TYR A 242 -14.15 2.48 -7.44
N MET A 243 -15.47 2.60 -7.37
CA MET A 243 -16.16 3.10 -6.18
C MET A 243 -16.26 2.06 -5.06
N VAL A 244 -16.15 0.77 -5.38
CA VAL A 244 -16.17 -0.35 -4.43
C VAL A 244 -14.81 -1.05 -4.47
N THR A 245 -14.31 -1.42 -3.31
CA THR A 245 -13.03 -2.12 -3.13
C THR A 245 -13.15 -3.64 -3.29
N ILE A 246 -12.04 -4.27 -3.63
CA ILE A 246 -11.94 -5.74 -3.67
C ILE A 246 -12.25 -6.35 -2.30
N GLY A 247 -11.78 -5.72 -1.22
CA GLY A 247 -12.07 -6.15 0.15
C GLY A 247 -13.55 -6.13 0.48
N GLU A 248 -14.29 -5.07 0.08
CA GLU A 248 -15.74 -4.99 0.26
C GLU A 248 -16.49 -6.05 -0.54
N ILE A 249 -16.07 -6.33 -1.78
CA ILE A 249 -16.67 -7.39 -2.62
C ILE A 249 -16.43 -8.76 -1.98
N LEU A 250 -15.19 -9.05 -1.58
CA LEU A 250 -14.84 -10.31 -0.90
C LEU A 250 -15.65 -10.49 0.38
N HIS A 251 -15.71 -9.47 1.24
CA HIS A 251 -16.46 -9.52 2.49
C HIS A 251 -17.96 -9.77 2.25
N SER A 252 -18.53 -9.22 1.18
CA SER A 252 -19.95 -9.44 0.84
C SER A 252 -20.28 -10.89 0.45
N GLN A 253 -19.29 -11.67 0.01
CA GLN A 253 -19.47 -13.07 -0.40
C GLN A 253 -18.93 -14.06 0.63
N LEU A 254 -17.90 -13.65 1.38
CA LEU A 254 -17.21 -14.42 2.39
C LEU A 254 -17.18 -13.60 3.69
N PRO A 255 -18.25 -13.64 4.52
CA PRO A 255 -18.39 -12.75 5.68
C PRO A 255 -17.29 -12.87 6.74
N LEU A 256 -16.56 -13.98 6.76
CA LEU A 256 -15.43 -14.21 7.67
C LEU A 256 -14.15 -13.49 7.24
N VAL A 257 -14.11 -12.93 6.03
CA VAL A 257 -12.94 -12.22 5.50
C VAL A 257 -12.92 -10.80 6.03
N ASN A 258 -11.79 -10.39 6.60
CA ASN A 258 -11.58 -8.99 6.94
C ASN A 258 -11.36 -8.17 5.66
N PRO A 259 -12.22 -7.19 5.33
CA PRO A 259 -12.07 -6.38 4.11
C PRO A 259 -10.78 -5.53 4.10
N GLU A 260 -10.17 -5.26 5.26
CA GLU A 260 -8.93 -4.50 5.36
C GLU A 260 -7.67 -5.39 5.30
N ASP A 261 -7.82 -6.71 5.41
CA ASP A 261 -6.72 -7.69 5.43
C ASP A 261 -7.12 -9.03 4.78
N TRP A 262 -7.76 -8.94 3.61
CA TRP A 262 -8.13 -10.12 2.83
C TRP A 262 -6.90 -10.84 2.25
N HIS A 263 -5.74 -10.18 2.24
CA HIS A 263 -4.44 -10.69 1.81
C HIS A 263 -4.04 -11.96 2.55
N GLU A 264 -4.31 -12.03 3.86
CA GLU A 264 -3.97 -13.20 4.69
C GLU A 264 -4.70 -14.45 4.20
N MET A 265 -6.00 -14.34 3.93
CA MET A 265 -6.78 -15.46 3.38
C MET A 265 -6.28 -15.86 1.99
N MET A 266 -5.97 -14.89 1.12
CA MET A 266 -5.64 -15.16 -0.28
C MET A 266 -4.20 -15.65 -0.50
N SER A 267 -3.27 -15.23 0.35
CA SER A 267 -1.83 -15.45 0.15
C SER A 267 -1.10 -16.06 1.34
N GLY A 268 -1.77 -16.22 2.48
CA GLY A 268 -1.15 -16.64 3.74
C GLY A 268 -0.28 -15.56 4.40
N THR A 269 -0.17 -14.36 3.80
CA THR A 269 0.62 -13.25 4.35
C THR A 269 -0.30 -12.08 4.67
N SER A 270 -0.24 -11.58 5.90
CA SER A 270 -1.05 -10.43 6.32
C SER A 270 -0.63 -9.15 5.59
N ARG A 271 -1.58 -8.23 5.39
CA ARG A 271 -1.33 -6.90 4.85
C ARG A 271 -0.30 -6.14 5.68
N ARG A 272 -0.32 -6.33 7.00
CA ARG A 272 0.67 -5.75 7.91
C ARG A 272 2.08 -6.24 7.58
N ASP A 273 2.28 -7.55 7.35
CA ASP A 273 3.59 -8.12 7.03
C ASP A 273 4.10 -7.67 5.67
N ILE A 274 3.19 -7.58 4.69
CA ILE A 274 3.48 -7.04 3.35
C ILE A 274 4.00 -5.60 3.46
N ILE A 275 3.31 -4.74 4.22
CA ILE A 275 3.74 -3.35 4.44
C ILE A 275 5.05 -3.30 5.22
N TYR A 276 5.20 -4.11 6.27
CA TYR A 276 6.41 -4.15 7.09
C TYR A 276 7.65 -4.50 6.27
N ALA A 277 7.57 -5.53 5.41
CA ALA A 277 8.68 -5.94 4.55
C ALA A 277 9.15 -4.79 3.63
N THR A 278 8.20 -4.10 2.99
CA THR A 278 8.51 -2.94 2.14
C THR A 278 9.06 -1.76 2.93
N CYS A 279 8.45 -1.44 4.08
CA CYS A 279 8.90 -0.35 4.93
C CYS A 279 10.27 -0.61 5.55
N LYS A 280 10.65 -1.87 5.78
CA LYS A 280 11.99 -2.23 6.26
C LYS A 280 13.06 -1.91 5.21
N SER A 281 12.78 -2.25 3.95
CA SER A 281 13.63 -1.86 2.82
C SER A 281 13.70 -0.34 2.66
N LEU A 282 12.55 0.34 2.71
CA LEU A 282 12.46 1.81 2.67
C LEU A 282 13.30 2.47 3.77
N ALA A 283 13.16 2.01 5.02
CA ALA A 283 13.90 2.54 6.16
C ALA A 283 15.41 2.35 6.00
N TYR A 284 15.85 1.18 5.51
CA TYR A 284 17.27 0.94 5.23
C TYR A 284 17.79 1.86 4.14
N MET A 285 17.08 1.99 3.02
CA MET A 285 17.43 2.91 1.94
C MET A 285 17.49 4.36 2.41
N TYR A 286 16.55 4.77 3.26
CA TYR A 286 16.52 6.10 3.87
C TYR A 286 17.75 6.34 4.77
N LYS A 287 18.10 5.39 5.64
CA LYS A 287 19.33 5.46 6.46
C LYS A 287 20.59 5.61 5.60
N GLN A 288 20.68 4.85 4.51
CA GLN A 288 21.79 4.95 3.56
C GLN A 288 21.88 6.33 2.90
N ARG A 289 20.74 6.97 2.60
CA ARG A 289 20.70 8.32 2.03
C ARG A 289 21.12 9.39 3.04
N LEU A 290 20.62 9.32 4.27
CA LEU A 290 21.00 10.23 5.34
C LEU A 290 22.52 10.19 5.62
N ASN A 291 23.09 8.99 5.68
CA ASN A 291 24.53 8.82 5.94
C ASN A 291 25.43 9.37 4.82
N ARG A 292 24.93 9.52 3.58
CA ARG A 292 25.70 10.10 2.46
C ARG A 292 25.72 11.62 2.46
N GLN A 293 24.85 12.26 3.25
CA GLN A 293 24.74 13.70 3.34
C GLN A 293 25.52 14.29 4.52
N GLN A 294 26.05 13.42 5.38
CA GLN A 294 26.96 13.74 6.49
C GLN A 294 28.41 13.61 6.04
#